data_AF-A0A9N9WL66-F1
#
_entry.id   AF-A0A9N9WL66-F1
#
_cell.length_a   1.000
_cell.length_b   1.000
_cell.length_c   1.000
_cell.angle_alpha   90.00
_cell.angle_beta   90.00
_cell.angle_gamma   90.00
#
_symmetry.space_group_name_H-M   'P 1'
#
loop_
_entity.id
_entity.type
_entity.pdbx_description
1 polymer ?
#
loop_
_entity_poly.entity_id
_entity_poly.type
_entity_poly.pdbx_seq_one_letter_code
_entity_poly.pdbx_strand_id
1 'polypeptide(L)'
;MVSIETIATIFVKVFKLVLNIIVLIIYRFGYGGDFLGVGGTWNLNEEKSADAEIIASGVYVGFLIYTSVQLFTYLFGTTKHKRELSDTIMNVVGTLLWLGVAGTALHYWHGYQAPHDFANLASERMMGLIMGYLTLLVAALYLADSVLAFVHYAKHENSKY
;
A
#
# COMPACT_ATOMS: atom_id res chain seq x y z
N MET A 1 6.73 11.95 -27.57
CA MET A 1 5.90 12.96 -26.91
C MET A 1 5.35 12.37 -25.63
N VAL A 2 5.26 13.16 -24.55
CA VAL A 2 4.69 12.71 -23.28
C VAL A 2 3.17 12.58 -23.46
N SER A 3 2.62 11.39 -23.25
CA SER A 3 1.19 11.13 -23.39
C SER A 3 0.45 11.42 -22.08
N ILE A 4 -0.86 11.67 -22.15
CA ILE A 4 -1.69 11.93 -20.95
C ILE A 4 -1.64 10.75 -19.97
N GLU A 5 -1.57 9.52 -20.49
CA GLU A 5 -1.45 8.30 -19.70
C GLU A 5 -0.10 8.24 -18.98
N THR A 6 0.97 8.75 -19.59
CA THR A 6 2.29 8.84 -18.93
C THR A 6 2.24 9.79 -17.75
N ILE A 7 1.56 10.95 -17.91
CA ILE A 7 1.40 11.93 -16.83
C ILE A 7 0.54 11.34 -15.71
N ALA A 8 -0.57 10.69 -16.05
CA ALA A 8 -1.46 10.03 -15.09
C ALA A 8 -0.73 8.94 -14.30
N THR A 9 0.03 8.08 -14.97
CA THR A 9 0.83 7.04 -14.31
C THR A 9 1.87 7.63 -13.35
N ILE A 10 2.59 8.68 -13.76
CA ILE A 10 3.54 9.36 -12.88
C ILE A 10 2.84 9.92 -11.65
N PHE A 11 1.71 10.61 -11.83
CA PHE A 11 0.93 11.17 -10.72
C PHE A 11 0.49 10.08 -9.73
N VAL A 12 -0.08 8.98 -10.24
CA VAL A 12 -0.52 7.85 -9.40
C VAL A 12 0.65 7.24 -8.64
N LYS A 13 1.82 7.04 -9.28
CA LYS A 13 3.01 6.50 -8.61
C LYS A 13 3.53 7.43 -7.51
N VAL A 14 3.57 8.74 -7.73
CA VAL A 14 3.93 9.73 -6.70
C VAL A 14 2.95 9.67 -5.53
N PHE A 15 1.64 9.64 -5.82
CA PHE A 15 0.62 9.61 -4.79
C PHE A 15 0.68 8.32 -3.95
N LYS A 16 0.91 7.16 -4.58
CA LYS A 16 1.17 5.89 -3.89
C LYS A 16 2.37 5.98 -2.94
N LEU A 17 3.47 6.59 -3.37
CA LEU A 17 4.66 6.72 -2.52
C LEU A 17 4.42 7.59 -1.30
N VAL A 18 3.77 8.74 -1.49
CA VAL A 18 3.44 9.65 -0.37
C VAL A 18 2.55 8.94 0.65
N LEU A 19 1.50 8.26 0.19
CA LEU A 19 0.62 7.51 1.07
C LEU A 19 1.33 6.35 1.77
N ASN A 20 2.19 5.61 1.06
CA ASN A 20 2.97 4.52 1.67
C ASN A 20 3.89 5.05 2.78
N ILE A 21 4.55 6.20 2.59
CA ILE A 21 5.35 6.84 3.65
C ILE A 21 4.49 7.21 4.86
N ILE A 22 3.31 7.80 4.63
CA ILE A 22 2.37 8.16 5.71
C ILE A 22 1.94 6.90 6.46
N VAL A 23 1.56 5.84 5.75
CA VAL A 23 1.17 4.54 6.34
C VAL A 23 2.31 3.96 7.16
N LEU A 24 3.56 3.99 6.67
CA LEU A 24 4.73 3.51 7.39
C LEU A 24 4.98 4.29 8.69
N ILE A 25 4.81 5.61 8.68
CA ILE A 25 4.95 6.45 9.88
C ILE A 25 3.90 6.06 10.92
N ILE A 26 2.63 5.92 10.51
CA ILE A 26 1.55 5.54 11.43
C ILE A 26 1.76 4.10 11.94
N TYR A 27 2.11 3.17 11.05
CA TYR A 27 2.44 1.79 11.38
C TYR A 27 3.54 1.71 12.44
N ARG A 28 4.56 2.58 12.35
CA ARG A 28 5.72 2.55 13.23
C ARG A 28 5.57 3.35 14.53
N PHE A 29 4.79 4.43 14.53
CA PHE A 29 4.75 5.41 15.63
C PHE A 29 3.33 5.79 16.07
N GLY A 30 2.30 5.17 15.49
CA GLY A 30 0.91 5.53 15.73
C GLY A 30 0.37 5.15 17.12
N TYR A 31 1.12 4.39 17.92
CA TYR A 31 0.80 4.07 19.31
C TYR A 31 1.43 5.10 20.24
N GLY A 32 1.03 6.37 20.13
CA GLY A 32 1.56 7.44 20.98
C GLY A 32 3.08 7.66 20.88
N GLY A 33 3.71 7.29 19.76
CA GLY A 33 5.16 7.30 19.57
C GLY A 33 5.80 5.90 19.54
N ASP A 34 5.08 4.86 19.95
CA ASP A 34 5.52 3.47 19.88
C ASP A 34 4.92 2.73 18.67
N PHE A 35 5.36 1.48 18.49
CA PHE A 35 4.95 0.60 17.42
C PHE A 35 3.44 0.29 17.48
N LEU A 36 2.72 0.65 16.41
CA LEU A 36 1.29 0.42 16.29
C LEU A 36 0.98 -0.98 15.72
N GLY A 37 1.54 -1.29 14.54
CA GLY A 37 1.31 -2.57 13.87
C GLY A 37 -0.06 -2.68 13.16
N VAL A 38 -0.23 -3.78 12.42
CA VAL A 38 -1.47 -4.14 11.69
C VAL A 38 -2.26 -5.27 12.35
N GLY A 39 -1.72 -5.92 13.38
CA GLY A 39 -2.36 -7.07 14.00
C GLY A 39 -1.67 -7.54 15.27
N GLY A 40 -2.46 -7.66 16.35
CA GLY A 40 -2.10 -8.32 17.59
C GLY A 40 -3.12 -9.41 17.94
N THR A 41 -3.00 -9.99 19.12
CA THR A 41 -3.94 -11.01 19.59
C THR A 41 -5.33 -10.45 19.80
N TRP A 42 -6.33 -11.13 19.21
CA TRP A 42 -7.74 -10.81 19.36
C TRP A 42 -8.20 -11.06 20.80
N ASN A 43 -7.71 -12.16 21.37
CA ASN A 43 -8.10 -12.64 22.69
C ASN A 43 -6.92 -12.44 23.66
N LEU A 44 -7.21 -12.04 24.91
CA LEU A 44 -6.21 -11.92 25.99
C LEU A 44 -5.47 -13.26 26.30
N ASN A 45 -5.87 -14.35 25.65
CA ASN A 45 -5.37 -15.72 25.84
C ASN A 45 -4.57 -16.31 24.65
N GLU A 46 -4.40 -15.61 23.54
CA GLU A 46 -3.55 -16.09 22.44
C GLU A 46 -2.17 -15.40 22.46
N GLU A 47 -1.13 -16.10 22.01
CA GLU A 47 0.19 -15.51 21.77
C GLU A 47 0.18 -14.71 20.46
N LYS A 48 0.82 -13.54 20.44
CA LYS A 48 0.90 -12.68 19.24
C LYS A 48 1.57 -13.46 18.12
N SER A 49 0.81 -13.86 17.09
CA SER A 49 1.41 -14.29 15.82
C SER A 49 2.09 -13.08 15.17
N ALA A 50 3.41 -13.18 15.02
CA ALA A 50 4.22 -12.16 14.34
C ALA A 50 3.98 -12.15 12.81
N ASP A 51 3.22 -13.12 12.29
CA ASP A 51 3.11 -13.35 10.85
C ASP A 51 2.42 -12.18 10.12
N ALA A 52 1.36 -11.63 10.70
CA ALA A 52 0.65 -10.48 10.14
C ALA A 52 1.56 -9.25 10.01
N GLU A 53 2.40 -9.01 11.03
CA GLU A 53 3.34 -7.89 11.06
C GLU A 53 4.51 -8.08 10.07
N ILE A 54 4.99 -9.32 9.92
CA ILE A 54 6.02 -9.68 8.94
C ILE A 54 5.50 -9.43 7.52
N ILE A 55 4.28 -9.86 7.22
CA ILE A 55 3.68 -9.65 5.90
C ILE A 55 3.46 -8.16 5.64
N ALA A 56 2.87 -7.42 6.58
CA ALA A 56 2.62 -5.99 6.39
C ALA A 56 3.90 -5.17 6.21
N SER A 57 4.92 -5.41 7.03
CA SER A 57 6.21 -4.74 6.87
C SER A 57 6.86 -5.05 5.52
N GLY A 58 6.79 -6.31 5.07
CA GLY A 58 7.25 -6.70 3.73
C GLY A 58 6.51 -5.98 2.60
N VAL A 59 5.18 -5.86 2.71
CA VAL A 59 4.36 -5.13 1.73
C VAL A 59 4.71 -3.64 1.72
N TYR A 60 4.71 -2.99 2.88
CA TYR A 60 4.96 -1.54 2.96
C TYR A 60 6.35 -1.19 2.40
N VAL A 61 7.40 -1.85 2.87
CA VAL A 61 8.78 -1.56 2.43
C VAL A 61 9.03 -2.05 1.00
N GLY A 62 8.57 -3.25 0.65
CA GLY A 62 8.76 -3.81 -0.69
C GLY A 62 8.13 -2.95 -1.77
N PHE A 63 6.89 -2.49 -1.56
CA PHE A 63 6.20 -1.61 -2.51
C PHE A 63 6.68 -0.17 -2.47
N LEU A 64 7.29 0.29 -1.38
CA LEU A 64 7.99 1.57 -1.33
C LEU A 64 9.18 1.56 -2.29
N ILE A 65 10.04 0.53 -2.18
CA ILE A 65 11.22 0.38 -3.04
C ILE A 65 10.79 0.20 -4.49
N TYR A 66 9.89 -0.75 -4.75
CA TYR A 66 9.42 -1.05 -6.10
C TYR A 66 8.83 0.19 -6.80
N THR A 67 7.93 0.92 -6.13
CA THR A 67 7.28 2.09 -6.73
C THR A 67 8.27 3.24 -6.93
N SER A 68 9.25 3.37 -6.04
CA SER A 68 10.32 4.36 -6.18
C SER A 68 11.14 4.06 -7.44
N VAL A 69 11.64 2.83 -7.56
CA VAL A 69 12.43 2.41 -8.73
C VAL A 69 11.63 2.60 -10.03
N GLN A 70 10.36 2.19 -10.06
CA GLN A 70 9.50 2.40 -11.21
C GLN A 70 9.28 3.88 -11.53
N LEU A 71 9.05 4.73 -10.53
CA LEU A 71 8.91 6.16 -10.74
C LEU A 71 10.18 6.77 -11.38
N PHE A 72 11.36 6.43 -10.86
CA PHE A 72 12.63 6.86 -11.45
C PHE A 72 12.77 6.39 -12.90
N THR A 73 12.41 5.14 -13.19
CA THR A 73 12.39 4.61 -14.55
C THR A 73 11.42 5.36 -15.47
N TYR A 74 10.24 5.76 -14.98
CA TYR A 74 9.29 6.55 -15.78
C TYR A 74 9.76 7.99 -16.03
N LEU A 75 10.53 8.57 -15.11
CA LEU A 75 11.08 9.93 -15.22
C LEU A 75 12.31 10.00 -16.13
N PHE A 76 13.24 9.05 -16.01
CA PHE A 76 14.56 9.11 -16.65
C PHE A 76 14.81 8.02 -17.69
N GLY A 77 13.98 6.98 -17.72
CA GLY A 77 14.13 5.84 -18.62
C GLY A 77 13.60 6.09 -20.03
N THR A 78 13.96 5.17 -20.93
CA THR A 78 13.44 5.14 -22.30
C THR A 78 11.94 4.79 -22.33
N THR A 79 11.26 5.12 -23.43
CA THR A 79 9.83 4.78 -23.62
C THR A 79 9.54 3.27 -23.62
N LYS A 80 10.56 2.41 -23.77
CA LYS A 80 10.39 0.95 -23.72
C LYS A 80 10.03 0.45 -22.32
N HIS A 81 10.61 1.05 -21.28
CA HIS A 81 10.37 0.62 -19.89
C HIS A 81 8.95 0.95 -19.41
N LYS A 82 8.32 1.97 -19.99
CA LYS A 82 6.93 2.36 -19.71
C LYS A 82 5.89 1.34 -20.21
N ARG A 83 6.34 0.28 -20.88
CA ARG A 83 5.51 -0.74 -21.54
C ARG A 83 5.85 -2.15 -21.07
N GLU A 84 6.65 -2.28 -20.02
CA GLU A 84 7.03 -3.58 -19.51
C GLU A 84 5.85 -4.25 -18.78
N LEU A 85 5.62 -5.52 -19.11
CA LEU A 85 4.62 -6.36 -18.45
C LEU A 85 4.90 -6.49 -16.94
N SER A 86 6.16 -6.38 -16.54
CA SER A 86 6.60 -6.40 -15.14
C SER A 86 5.90 -5.32 -14.30
N ASP A 87 5.67 -4.12 -14.84
CA ASP A 87 4.96 -3.03 -14.13
C ASP A 87 3.48 -3.40 -13.91
N THR A 88 2.86 -4.01 -14.91
CA THR A 88 1.47 -4.48 -14.81
C THR A 88 1.32 -5.60 -13.77
N ILE A 89 2.18 -6.62 -13.84
CA ILE A 89 2.16 -7.77 -12.92
C ILE A 89 2.33 -7.29 -11.48
N MET A 90 3.33 -6.44 -11.24
CA MET A 90 3.63 -5.95 -9.90
C MET A 90 2.52 -5.03 -9.36
N ASN A 91 1.83 -4.26 -10.22
CA ASN A 91 0.65 -3.51 -9.78
C ASN A 91 -0.53 -4.42 -9.39
N VAL A 92 -0.75 -5.52 -10.12
CA VAL A 92 -1.77 -6.52 -9.75
C VAL A 92 -1.42 -7.21 -8.44
N VAL A 93 -0.18 -7.69 -8.30
CA VAL A 93 0.32 -8.29 -7.05
C VAL A 93 0.23 -7.30 -5.89
N GLY A 94 0.58 -6.04 -6.12
CA GLY A 94 0.42 -4.97 -5.15
C GLY A 94 -1.02 -4.78 -4.71
N THR A 95 -1.96 -4.79 -5.65
CA THR A 95 -3.39 -4.69 -5.31
C THR A 95 -3.80 -5.77 -4.31
N LEU A 96 -3.45 -7.03 -4.57
CA LEU A 96 -3.83 -8.15 -3.71
C LEU A 96 -3.16 -8.09 -2.34
N LEU A 97 -1.86 -7.77 -2.31
CA LEU A 97 -1.10 -7.71 -1.05
C LEU A 97 -1.52 -6.53 -0.18
N TRP A 98 -1.70 -5.34 -0.75
CA TRP A 98 -2.20 -4.18 -0.02
C TRP A 98 -3.64 -4.39 0.47
N LEU A 99 -4.50 -5.05 -0.31
CA LEU A 99 -5.85 -5.44 0.13
C LEU A 99 -5.79 -6.41 1.31
N GLY A 100 -4.91 -7.41 1.26
CA GLY A 100 -4.72 -8.36 2.36
C GLY A 100 -4.32 -7.67 3.65
N VAL A 101 -3.31 -6.79 3.59
CA VAL A 101 -2.86 -6.01 4.76
C VAL A 101 -3.95 -5.06 5.26
N ALA A 102 -4.67 -4.39 4.37
CA ALA A 102 -5.79 -3.51 4.74
C ALA A 102 -6.91 -4.30 5.45
N GLY A 103 -7.27 -5.47 4.91
CA GLY A 103 -8.25 -6.36 5.49
C GLY A 103 -7.85 -6.78 6.91
N THR A 104 -6.62 -7.26 7.08
CA THR A 104 -6.09 -7.65 8.40
C THR A 104 -6.10 -6.48 9.38
N ALA A 105 -5.59 -5.31 8.97
CA ALA A 105 -5.54 -4.12 9.82
C ALA A 105 -6.94 -3.65 10.24
N LEU A 106 -7.86 -3.50 9.29
CA LEU A 106 -9.23 -3.06 9.58
C LEU A 106 -9.96 -4.07 10.45
N HIS A 107 -9.78 -5.36 10.17
CA HIS A 107 -10.38 -6.42 10.97
C HIS A 107 -9.91 -6.37 12.43
N TYR A 108 -8.59 -6.28 12.65
CA TYR A 108 -8.01 -6.19 13.98
C TYR A 108 -8.45 -4.92 14.73
N TRP A 109 -8.24 -3.74 14.13
CA TRP A 109 -8.49 -2.47 14.81
C TRP A 109 -9.99 -2.16 15.00
N HIS A 110 -10.88 -2.76 14.21
CA HIS A 110 -12.32 -2.71 14.52
C HIS A 110 -12.68 -3.50 15.78
N GLY A 111 -12.04 -4.65 16.00
CA GLY A 111 -12.27 -5.52 17.17
C GLY A 111 -11.49 -5.13 18.43
N TYR A 112 -10.48 -4.27 18.30
CA TYR A 112 -9.61 -3.87 19.40
C TYR A 112 -10.36 -3.20 20.57
N GLN A 113 -10.12 -3.72 21.78
CA GLN A 113 -10.59 -3.17 23.05
C GLN A 113 -9.38 -2.93 23.96
N ALA A 114 -9.28 -1.72 24.54
CA ALA A 114 -8.17 -1.38 25.43
C ALA A 114 -8.26 -2.19 26.74
N PRO A 115 -7.15 -2.73 27.30
CA PRO A 115 -7.17 -3.59 28.48
C PRO A 115 -7.59 -2.92 29.81
N HIS A 116 -7.73 -1.59 29.85
CA HIS A 116 -7.94 -0.85 31.09
C HIS A 116 -8.98 0.28 30.92
N ASP A 117 -10.04 0.20 31.72
CA ASP A 117 -11.11 1.15 32.04
C ASP A 117 -10.96 2.62 31.62
N PHE A 118 -12.00 3.15 30.97
CA PHE A 118 -12.54 4.53 31.01
C PHE A 118 -11.60 5.77 30.97
N ALA A 119 -10.33 5.62 30.61
CA ALA A 119 -9.49 6.75 30.21
C ALA A 119 -9.61 6.95 28.69
N ASN A 120 -9.68 8.19 28.23
CA ASN A 120 -9.89 8.59 26.82
C ASN A 120 -8.76 8.13 25.85
N LEU A 121 -8.53 6.83 25.67
CA LEU A 121 -7.59 6.22 24.71
C LEU A 121 -8.29 5.90 23.38
N ALA A 122 -9.17 6.80 22.91
CA ALA A 122 -9.72 6.72 21.56
C ALA A 122 -8.65 6.88 20.47
N SER A 123 -7.43 7.32 20.81
CA SER A 123 -6.35 7.59 19.85
C SER A 123 -5.83 6.34 19.15
N GLU A 124 -5.50 5.27 19.86
CA GLU A 124 -4.77 4.13 19.28
C GLU A 124 -5.62 3.36 18.27
N ARG A 125 -6.84 3.01 18.68
CA ARG A 125 -7.82 2.38 17.79
C ARG A 125 -8.09 3.25 16.57
N MET A 126 -8.23 4.57 16.77
CA MET A 126 -8.44 5.51 15.67
C MET A 126 -7.23 5.54 14.73
N MET A 127 -5.99 5.58 15.25
CA MET A 127 -4.78 5.54 14.43
C MET A 127 -4.66 4.24 13.64
N GLY A 128 -5.01 3.11 14.25
CA GLY A 128 -5.08 1.81 13.60
C GLY A 128 -6.10 1.73 12.47
N LEU A 129 -7.29 2.29 12.69
CA LEU A 129 -8.32 2.41 11.66
C LEU A 129 -7.88 3.35 10.53
N ILE A 130 -7.31 4.52 10.85
CA ILE A 130 -6.76 5.47 9.86
C ILE A 130 -5.71 4.77 9.00
N MET A 131 -4.76 4.07 9.62
CA MET A 131 -3.75 3.28 8.91
C MET A 131 -4.41 2.25 7.99
N GLY A 132 -5.37 1.46 8.49
CA GLY A 132 -6.07 0.45 7.69
C GLY A 132 -6.80 1.02 6.47
N TYR A 133 -7.50 2.15 6.63
CA TYR A 133 -8.18 2.83 5.52
C TYR A 133 -7.20 3.46 4.51
N LEU A 134 -6.07 4.01 4.98
CA LEU A 134 -5.03 4.51 4.09
C LEU A 134 -4.38 3.36 3.31
N THR A 135 -4.12 2.22 3.95
CA THR A 135 -3.65 1.00 3.28
C THR A 135 -4.64 0.52 2.22
N LEU A 136 -5.96 0.56 2.51
CA LEU A 136 -7.01 0.24 1.53
C LEU A 136 -7.00 1.21 0.34
N LEU A 137 -6.83 2.51 0.60
CA LEU A 137 -6.71 3.52 -0.46
C LEU A 137 -5.48 3.25 -1.35
N VAL A 138 -4.33 2.89 -0.76
CA VAL A 138 -3.14 2.51 -1.53
C VAL A 138 -3.42 1.29 -2.40
N ALA A 139 -4.16 0.29 -1.89
CA ALA A 139 -4.56 -0.86 -2.69
C ALA A 139 -5.41 -0.47 -3.91
N ALA A 140 -6.37 0.45 -3.73
CA ALA A 140 -7.17 0.97 -4.84
C ALA A 140 -6.32 1.72 -5.87
N LEU A 141 -5.27 2.43 -5.45
CA LEU A 141 -4.34 3.09 -6.36
C LEU A 141 -3.47 2.09 -7.14
N TYR A 142 -3.07 0.96 -6.53
CA TYR A 142 -2.41 -0.11 -7.27
C TYR A 142 -3.32 -0.73 -8.32
N LEU A 143 -4.61 -0.90 -8.02
CA LEU A 143 -5.59 -1.37 -8.98
C LEU A 143 -5.74 -0.38 -10.14
N ALA A 144 -5.88 0.92 -9.85
CA ALA A 144 -5.94 1.95 -10.88
C ALA A 144 -4.67 1.97 -11.75
N ASP A 145 -3.48 1.86 -11.16
CA ASP A 145 -2.22 1.82 -11.91
C ASP A 145 -2.09 0.54 -12.76
N SER A 146 -2.65 -0.59 -12.33
CA SER A 146 -2.68 -1.81 -13.15
C SER A 146 -3.49 -1.62 -14.44
N VAL A 147 -4.60 -0.89 -14.37
CA VAL A 147 -5.41 -0.54 -15.54
C VAL A 147 -4.63 0.38 -16.48
N LEU A 148 -3.96 1.41 -15.93
CA LEU A 148 -3.14 2.31 -16.73
C LEU A 148 -1.98 1.57 -17.42
N ALA A 149 -1.29 0.70 -16.68
CA ALA A 149 -0.19 -0.11 -17.22
C ALA A 149 -0.67 -1.05 -18.34
N PHE A 150 -1.84 -1.67 -18.17
CA PHE A 150 -2.45 -2.49 -19.23
C PHE A 150 -2.80 -1.68 -20.47
N VAL A 151 -3.33 -0.45 -20.32
CA VAL A 151 -3.63 0.44 -21.45
C VAL A 151 -2.35 0.80 -22.22
N HIS A 152 -1.24 1.09 -21.53
CA HIS A 152 0.07 1.33 -22.16
C HIS A 152 0.57 0.12 -22.94
N TYR A 153 0.40 -1.07 -22.37
CA TYR A 153 0.76 -2.34 -23.01
C TYR A 153 -0.07 -2.60 -24.27
N ALA A 154 -1.40 -2.56 -24.16
CA ALA A 154 -2.33 -2.87 -25.25
C ALA A 154 -2.22 -1.91 -26.44
N LYS A 155 -2.08 -0.59 -26.19
CA LYS A 155 -1.88 0.40 -27.27
C LYS A 155 -0.60 0.15 -28.06
N HIS A 156 0.45 -0.33 -27.41
CA HIS A 156 1.69 -0.66 -28.08
C HIS A 156 1.57 -1.91 -28.96
N GLU A 157 0.88 -2.94 -28.48
CA GLU A 157 0.63 -4.17 -29.24
C GLU A 157 -0.18 -3.87 -30.51
N ASN A 158 -1.25 -3.07 -30.39
CA ASN A 158 -2.10 -2.68 -31.52
C ASN A 158 -1.39 -1.79 -32.56
N SER A 159 -0.36 -1.04 -32.18
CA SER A 159 0.42 -0.19 -33.10
C SER A 159 1.44 -0.97 -33.93
N LYS A 160 1.66 -2.27 -33.64
CA LYS A 160 2.57 -3.13 -34.40
C LYS A 160 1.93 -3.73 -35.66
N TYR A 161 0.61 -3.61 -35.80
CA TYR A 161 -0.19 -4.10 -36.93
C TYR A 161 -0.88 -2.93 -37.63
#